data_AF-A0A955X0J1-F1
#
_entry.id   AF-A0A955X0J1-F1
#
_cell.length_a   1.000
_cell.length_b   1.000
_cell.length_c   1.000
_cell.angle_alpha   90.00
_cell.angle_beta   90.00
_cell.angle_gamma   90.00
#
_symmetry.space_group_name_H-M   'P 1'
#
loop_
_entity.id
_entity.type
_entity.pdbx_description
1 polymer ?
#
loop_
_entity_poly.entity_id
_entity_poly.type
_entity_poly.pdbx_seq_one_letter_code
_entity_poly.pdbx_strand_id
1 'polypeptide(L)'
;MTPTPDRADALLGLLWATALGDALGLPAEGLTGARIARRWGQVRRFHLLGPWGVVSDDTEQAALLAHALAAVGPEPTALARRYRRSLVGWLWRLPCGIGLGTLRAGLKLTFGARQGVR
;
A
#
# COMPACT_ATOMS: atom_id res chain seq x y z
N MET A 1 -32.07 7.03 4.51
CA MET A 1 -31.23 6.55 3.39
C MET A 1 -30.00 7.43 3.35
N THR A 2 -28.81 6.88 3.63
CA THR A 2 -27.56 7.58 3.31
C THR A 2 -27.46 7.71 1.79
N PRO A 3 -27.10 8.88 1.25
CA PRO A 3 -26.90 9.03 -0.18
C PRO A 3 -25.82 8.05 -0.64
N THR A 4 -26.03 7.41 -1.80
CA THR A 4 -24.98 6.60 -2.42
C THR A 4 -23.81 7.54 -2.70
N PRO A 5 -22.61 7.24 -2.18
CA PRO A 5 -21.46 8.11 -2.40
C PRO A 5 -21.20 8.21 -3.92
N ASP A 6 -20.79 9.39 -4.37
CA ASP A 6 -20.27 9.53 -5.72
C ASP A 6 -19.08 8.59 -5.90
N ARG A 7 -18.80 8.19 -7.14
CA ARG A 7 -17.69 7.28 -7.47
C ARG A 7 -16.35 7.85 -6.97
N ALA A 8 -16.16 9.17 -7.02
CA ALA A 8 -14.98 9.81 -6.48
C ALA A 8 -14.86 9.62 -4.96
N ASP A 9 -15.95 9.84 -4.22
CA ASP A 9 -16.00 9.64 -2.77
C ASP A 9 -15.77 8.17 -2.38
N ALA A 10 -16.32 7.24 -3.17
CA ALA A 10 -16.12 5.82 -2.95
C ALA A 10 -14.64 5.40 -3.14
N LEU A 11 -13.97 5.92 -4.18
CA LEU A 11 -12.55 5.67 -4.42
C LEU A 11 -11.66 6.31 -3.36
N LEU A 12 -11.99 7.54 -2.94
CA LEU A 12 -11.28 8.21 -1.86
C LEU A 12 -11.45 7.45 -0.54
N GLY A 13 -12.67 7.04 -0.22
CA GLY A 13 -12.98 6.22 0.96
C GLY A 13 -12.24 4.88 0.95
N LEU A 14 -12.10 4.24 -0.22
CA LEU A 14 -11.30 3.03 -0.37
C LEU A 14 -9.83 3.28 -0.01
N LEU A 15 -9.21 4.33 -0.57
CA LEU A 15 -7.81 4.66 -0.29
C LEU A 15 -7.58 5.01 1.19
N TRP A 16 -8.51 5.75 1.81
CA TRP A 16 -8.46 6.05 3.25
C TRP A 16 -8.61 4.79 4.10
N ALA A 17 -9.54 3.90 3.75
CA ALA A 17 -9.74 2.65 4.47
C ALA A 17 -8.52 1.74 4.38
N THR A 18 -7.87 1.68 3.21
CA THR A 18 -6.58 0.99 3.03
C THR A 18 -5.52 1.59 3.94
N ALA A 19 -5.32 2.91 3.90
CA ALA A 19 -4.30 3.59 4.72
C ALA A 19 -4.54 3.42 6.22
N LEU A 20 -5.79 3.51 6.67
CA LEU A 20 -6.17 3.34 8.07
C LEU A 20 -5.96 1.89 8.52
N GLY A 21 -6.40 0.93 7.72
CA GLY A 21 -6.26 -0.50 8.01
C GLY A 21 -4.80 -0.92 8.08
N ASP A 22 -3.99 -0.46 7.12
CA ASP A 22 -2.55 -0.67 7.08
C ASP A 22 -1.87 -0.09 8.33
N ALA A 23 -2.07 1.20 8.63
CA ALA A 23 -1.45 1.84 9.79
C ALA A 23 -1.87 1.23 11.15
N LEU A 24 -3.11 0.75 11.27
CA LEU A 24 -3.56 0.03 12.46
C LEU A 24 -3.00 -1.39 12.53
N GLY A 25 -2.92 -2.08 11.40
CA GLY A 25 -2.49 -3.47 11.29
C GLY A 25 -0.97 -3.65 11.37
N LEU A 26 -0.20 -2.64 10.97
CA LEU A 26 1.26 -2.70 10.86
C LEU A 26 1.97 -3.17 12.15
N PRO A 27 1.63 -2.68 13.36
CA PRO A 27 2.22 -3.19 14.61
C PRO A 27 1.88 -4.67 14.90
N ALA A 28 0.79 -5.17 14.32
CA ALA A 28 0.30 -6.54 14.51
C ALA A 28 0.82 -7.53 13.46
N GLU A 29 1.59 -7.06 12.47
CA GLU A 29 2.17 -7.89 11.42
C GLU A 29 3.02 -9.03 12.02
N GLY A 30 2.82 -10.26 11.53
CA GLY A 30 3.51 -11.45 12.03
C GLY A 30 3.07 -11.95 13.43
N LEU A 31 2.08 -11.32 14.07
CA LEU A 31 1.52 -11.77 15.34
C LEU A 31 0.31 -12.68 15.15
N THR A 32 0.13 -13.65 16.05
CA THR A 32 -1.10 -14.44 16.10
C THR A 32 -2.22 -13.64 16.77
N GLY A 33 -3.48 -13.97 16.48
CA GLY A 33 -4.64 -13.34 17.12
C GLY A 33 -4.58 -13.38 18.65
N ALA A 34 -4.08 -14.48 19.23
CA ALA A 34 -3.90 -14.59 20.69
C ALA A 34 -2.84 -13.60 21.24
N ARG A 35 -1.75 -13.36 20.50
CA ARG A 35 -0.73 -12.38 20.88
C ARG A 35 -1.25 -10.95 20.77
N ILE A 36 -2.02 -10.65 19.71
CA ILE A 36 -2.70 -9.37 19.52
C ILE A 36 -3.68 -9.11 20.68
N ALA A 37 -4.54 -10.08 20.99
CA ALA A 37 -5.53 -9.98 22.07
C ALA A 37 -4.86 -9.80 23.44
N ARG A 38 -3.76 -10.50 23.72
CA ARG A 38 -3.00 -10.31 24.97
C ARG A 38 -2.32 -8.95 25.06
N ARG A 39 -1.80 -8.43 23.95
CA ARG A 39 -1.03 -7.17 23.90
C ARG A 39 -1.94 -5.94 23.95
N TRP A 40 -3.08 -5.98 23.26
CA TRP A 40 -3.95 -4.82 23.04
C TRP A 40 -5.44 -5.09 23.29
N GLY A 41 -5.87 -6.35 23.42
CA GLY A 41 -7.28 -6.74 23.41
C GLY A 41 -7.88 -6.59 22.03
N GLN A 42 -8.13 -5.34 21.64
CA GLN A 42 -8.54 -4.94 20.30
C GLN A 42 -7.67 -3.78 19.83
N VAL A 43 -7.20 -3.85 18.58
CA VAL A 43 -6.42 -2.76 17.97
C VAL A 43 -7.37 -1.62 17.60
N ARG A 44 -7.41 -0.58 18.43
CA ARG A 44 -8.30 0.59 18.25
C ARG A 44 -7.55 1.91 18.08
N ARG A 45 -6.22 1.88 18.16
CA ARG A 45 -5.35 3.06 18.04
C ARG A 45 -4.04 2.67 17.36
N PHE A 46 -3.31 3.67 16.89
CA PHE A 46 -1.96 3.45 16.36
C PHE A 46 -1.00 3.08 17.49
N HIS A 47 -0.07 2.17 17.18
CA HIS A 47 0.88 1.63 18.17
C HIS A 47 2.34 1.69 17.72
N LEU A 48 2.64 2.16 16.51
CA LEU A 48 4.01 2.21 16.00
C LEU A 48 4.75 3.49 16.41
N LEU A 49 4.12 4.66 16.26
CA LEU A 49 4.74 5.96 16.53
C LEU A 49 3.83 6.84 17.39
N GLY A 50 3.60 6.42 18.64
CA GLY A 50 2.72 7.13 19.56
C GLY A 50 1.29 7.26 19.01
N PRO A 51 0.69 8.47 19.00
CA PRO A 51 -0.65 8.68 18.43
C PRO A 51 -0.66 8.77 16.90
N TRP A 52 0.50 8.76 16.25
CA TRP A 52 0.62 8.96 14.80
C TRP A 52 0.49 7.64 14.04
N GLY A 53 -0.35 7.63 13.00
CA GLY A 53 -0.44 6.53 12.05
C GLY A 53 0.76 6.56 11.11
N VAL A 54 1.46 5.44 11.00
CA VAL A 54 2.52 5.21 10.02
C VAL A 54 2.03 4.12 9.09
N VAL A 55 2.11 4.36 7.80
CA VAL A 55 1.68 3.43 6.76
C VAL A 55 2.86 2.64 6.21
N SER A 56 2.60 1.48 5.62
CA SER A 56 3.59 0.60 5.01
C SER A 56 3.65 0.77 3.48
N ASP A 57 4.40 -0.11 2.82
CA ASP A 57 4.49 -0.15 1.37
C ASP A 57 3.15 -0.45 0.68
N ASP A 58 2.21 -1.09 1.37
CA ASP A 58 0.86 -1.35 0.83
C ASP A 58 0.12 -0.05 0.49
N THR A 59 0.10 0.90 1.43
CA THR A 59 -0.54 2.21 1.20
C THR A 59 0.22 3.03 0.15
N GLU A 60 1.55 3.02 0.21
CA GLU A 60 2.37 3.77 -0.73
C GLU A 60 2.15 3.27 -2.17
N GLN A 61 2.16 1.95 -2.39
CA GLN A 61 1.92 1.36 -3.70
C GLN A 61 0.48 1.58 -4.20
N ALA A 62 -0.52 1.50 -3.32
CA ALA A 62 -1.90 1.82 -3.67
C ALA A 62 -2.04 3.27 -4.16
N ALA A 63 -1.38 4.23 -3.49
CA ALA A 63 -1.35 5.62 -3.90
C ALA A 63 -0.66 5.82 -5.26
N LEU A 64 0.46 5.12 -5.51
CA LEU A 64 1.15 5.17 -6.81
C LEU A 64 0.28 4.61 -7.94
N LEU A 65 -0.50 3.55 -7.68
CA LEU A 65 -1.43 2.98 -8.65
C LEU A 65 -2.59 3.93 -8.94
N ALA A 66 -3.20 4.51 -7.91
CA ALA A 66 -4.26 5.51 -8.06
C ALA A 66 -3.79 6.72 -8.88
N HIS A 67 -2.59 7.23 -8.58
CA HIS A 67 -1.97 8.32 -9.33
C HIS A 67 -1.70 7.94 -10.80
N ALA A 68 -1.21 6.72 -11.05
CA ALA A 68 -1.01 6.23 -12.41
C ALA A 68 -2.34 6.14 -13.17
N LEU A 69 -3.37 5.59 -12.55
CA LEU A 69 -4.71 5.46 -13.13
C LEU A 69 -5.32 6.82 -13.47
N ALA A 70 -5.19 7.81 -12.58
CA ALA A 70 -5.64 9.18 -12.83
C ALA A 70 -4.88 9.86 -13.99
N ALA A 71 -3.61 9.53 -14.17
CA ALA A 71 -2.77 10.16 -15.19
C ALA A 71 -2.94 9.58 -16.61
N VAL A 72 -3.14 8.27 -16.75
CA VAL A 72 -3.17 7.59 -18.07
C VAL A 72 -4.42 6.77 -18.35
N GLY A 73 -5.35 6.69 -17.40
CA GLY A 73 -6.57 5.89 -17.52
C GLY A 73 -6.31 4.39 -17.34
N PRO A 74 -7.35 3.54 -17.54
CA PRO A 74 -7.31 2.11 -17.26
C PRO A 74 -6.70 1.26 -18.38
N GLU A 75 -6.14 1.84 -19.44
CA GLU A 75 -5.53 1.07 -20.52
C GLU A 75 -4.33 0.28 -19.97
N PRO A 76 -4.34 -1.08 -20.04
CA PRO A 76 -3.39 -1.90 -19.30
C PRO A 76 -1.91 -1.60 -19.58
N THR A 77 -1.56 -1.32 -20.83
CA THR A 77 -0.17 -1.12 -21.27
C THR A 77 0.39 0.22 -20.78
N ALA A 78 -0.37 1.30 -20.97
CA ALA A 78 -0.05 2.63 -20.52
C ALA A 78 -0.01 2.68 -18.99
N LEU A 79 -1.01 2.07 -18.32
CA LEU A 79 -1.09 2.00 -16.87
C LEU A 79 0.10 1.24 -16.28
N ALA A 80 0.39 0.03 -16.78
CA ALA A 80 1.54 -0.75 -16.32
C ALA A 80 2.87 -0.02 -16.52
N ARG A 81 3.04 0.67 -17.66
CA ARG A 81 4.23 1.47 -17.95
C ARG A 81 4.37 2.65 -16.97
N ARG A 82 3.29 3.36 -16.70
CA ARG A 82 3.27 4.50 -15.77
C ARG A 82 3.52 4.03 -14.33
N TYR A 83 2.80 3.02 -13.88
CA TYR A 83 2.94 2.42 -12.55
C TYR A 83 4.34 1.89 -12.32
N ARG A 84 4.94 1.17 -13.29
CA ARG A 84 6.32 0.70 -13.20
C ARG A 84 7.33 1.84 -12.98
N ARG A 85 7.21 2.95 -13.70
CA ARG A 85 8.10 4.11 -13.53
C ARG A 85 7.97 4.69 -12.11
N SER A 86 6.73 4.82 -11.63
CA SER A 86 6.43 5.27 -10.27
C SER A 86 7.03 4.35 -9.22
N LEU A 87 6.86 3.03 -9.39
CA LEU A 87 7.36 2.01 -8.46
C LEU A 87 8.90 1.95 -8.43
N VAL A 88 9.56 2.09 -9.58
CA VAL A 88 11.02 2.20 -9.65
C VAL A 88 11.50 3.46 -8.93
N GLY A 89 10.87 4.61 -9.19
CA GLY A 89 11.20 5.86 -8.50
C GLY A 89 10.99 5.77 -6.99
N TRP A 90 9.93 5.11 -6.55
CA TRP A 90 9.65 4.82 -5.14
C TRP A 90 10.73 3.94 -4.51
N LEU A 91 11.10 2.83 -5.16
CA LEU A 91 12.13 1.92 -4.67
C LEU A 91 13.47 2.63 -4.45
N TRP A 92 13.87 3.49 -5.38
CA TRP A 92 15.12 4.25 -5.28
C TRP A 92 15.13 5.28 -4.15
N ARG A 93 13.97 5.63 -3.60
CA ARG A 93 13.87 6.48 -2.41
C ARG A 93 14.01 5.71 -1.09
N LEU A 94 14.32 4.41 -1.16
CA LEU A 94 14.59 3.52 -0.04
C LEU A 94 13.51 3.58 1.05
N PRO A 95 12.29 3.08 0.76
CA PRO A 95 11.22 3.08 1.74
C PRO A 95 11.64 2.26 2.97
N CYS A 96 11.38 2.79 4.16
CA CYS A 96 11.64 2.07 5.40
C CYS A 96 10.63 0.92 5.53
N GLY A 97 11.12 -0.29 5.82
CA GLY A 97 10.24 -1.43 6.10
C GLY A 97 9.81 -2.26 4.88
N ILE A 98 10.45 -2.11 3.72
CA ILE A 98 10.11 -2.96 2.56
C ILE A 98 10.41 -4.45 2.82
N GLY A 99 9.47 -5.31 2.45
CA GLY A 99 9.70 -6.74 2.41
C GLY A 99 10.77 -7.12 1.38
N LEU A 100 11.57 -8.15 1.67
CA LEU A 100 12.60 -8.68 0.74
C LEU A 100 12.00 -9.12 -0.61
N GLY A 101 10.73 -9.54 -0.63
CA GLY A 101 10.00 -9.88 -1.85
C GLY A 101 9.76 -8.66 -2.74
N THR A 102 9.25 -7.56 -2.16
CA THR A 102 9.01 -6.28 -2.84
C THR A 102 10.32 -5.69 -3.37
N LEU A 103 11.40 -5.73 -2.57
CA LEU A 103 12.73 -5.30 -3.00
C LEU A 103 13.23 -6.10 -4.22
N ARG A 104 13.14 -7.44 -4.17
CA ARG A 104 13.56 -8.30 -5.28
C ARG A 104 12.75 -8.07 -6.55
N ALA A 105 11.43 -7.93 -6.43
CA ALA A 105 10.56 -7.62 -7.57
C ALA A 105 10.87 -6.24 -8.15
N GLY A 106 11.07 -5.24 -7.30
CA GLY A 106 11.46 -3.89 -7.67
C GLY A 106 12.81 -3.85 -8.42
N LEU A 107 13.83 -4.55 -7.92
CA LEU A 107 15.12 -4.67 -8.59
C LEU A 107 15.00 -5.34 -9.96
N LYS A 108 14.22 -6.42 -10.09
CA LYS A 108 13.92 -7.06 -11.39
C LYS A 108 13.26 -6.08 -12.37
N LEU A 109 12.34 -5.25 -11.88
CA LEU A 109 11.69 -4.21 -12.67
C LEU A 109 12.66 -3.09 -13.08
N THR A 110 13.59 -2.71 -12.23
CA THR A 110 14.62 -1.71 -12.54
C THR A 110 15.58 -2.21 -13.62
N PHE A 111 16.04 -3.45 -13.53
CA PHE A 111 17.01 -4.03 -14.47
C PHE A 111 16.38 -4.71 -15.70
N GLY A 112 15.07 -4.59 -15.89
CA GLY A 112 14.42 -5.08 -17.11
C GLY A 112 14.21 -6.60 -17.20
N ALA A 113 14.38 -7.34 -16.10
CA ALA A 113 14.15 -8.78 -16.07
C ALA A 113 12.64 -9.07 -16.27
N ARG A 114 12.26 -9.48 -17.48
CA ARG A 114 10.88 -9.80 -17.92
C ARG A 114 10.29 -11.09 -17.33
N GLN A 115 10.56 -11.41 -16.07
CA GLN A 115 9.96 -12.60 -15.46
C GLN A 115 9.04 -12.21 -14.31
N GLY A 116 7.75 -12.17 -14.63
CA GLY A 116 6.69 -12.17 -13.64
C GLY A 116 6.85 -13.37 -12.71
N VAL A 117 6.49 -13.17 -11.45
CA VAL A 117 6.41 -14.25 -10.46
C VAL A 117 5.42 -15.27 -11.01
N ARG A 118 5.90 -16.50 -11.23
CA ARG A 118 5.06 -17.67 -11.53
C ARG A 118 4.40 -18.16 -10.25
#